data_AF-A0ABD5T4C6-F1
#
_entry.id   AF-A0ABD5T4C6-F1
#
_cell.length_a   1.000
_cell.length_b   1.000
_cell.length_c   1.000
_cell.angle_alpha   90.00
_cell.angle_beta   90.00
_cell.angle_gamma   90.00
#
_symmetry.space_group_name_H-M   'P 1'
#
loop_
_entity.id
_entity.type
_entity.pdbx_description
1 polymer ?
#
loop_
_entity_poly.entity_id
_entity_poly.type
_entity_poly.pdbx_seq_one_letter_code
_entity_poly.pdbx_strand_id
1 'polypeptide(L)'
;MTRDAGPTPPSERIVSLDALRGFALLGIFLINVWVFAMPEQTLLNPNIYADSTVYGEFTGANYWAWFVGHVFAQSKFITLFSALFGAGVLLFVESKQEKGQDAVRLHYRRTAILVAIGLAHAYLLWYGDILVAYGLTGLFIVTLRDWDAKRLAGLAAVFLAFVPLLELFAAVTVGGEAIAGQWTPPEAAIRQEVATYRSGWIEQMSHRVSSTFQRQTTGFIGSSFWRIGGVMLLGMALYRNGVLTGERSDRLYRRLVGLGVGGVAL
;
A
#
# COMPACT_ATOMS: atom_id res chain seq x y z
N MET A 1 24.34 -32.28 1.70
CA MET A 1 23.26 -31.27 1.60
C MET A 1 23.94 -29.91 1.59
N THR A 2 24.15 -29.33 0.41
CA THR A 2 24.90 -28.08 0.25
C THR A 2 24.11 -26.94 0.88
N ARG A 3 24.75 -26.24 1.82
CA ARG A 3 24.27 -25.03 2.48
C ARG A 3 24.41 -23.82 1.55
N ASP A 4 23.92 -23.92 0.33
CA ASP A 4 23.98 -22.78 -0.58
C ASP A 4 22.93 -21.76 -0.15
N ALA A 5 23.40 -20.71 0.54
CA ALA A 5 22.63 -19.53 0.91
C ALA A 5 22.36 -18.62 -0.33
N GLY A 6 22.13 -19.23 -1.48
CA GLY A 6 21.88 -18.55 -2.75
C GLY A 6 20.41 -18.16 -2.93
N PRO A 7 20.12 -17.27 -3.91
CA PRO A 7 18.76 -16.97 -4.34
C PRO A 7 18.01 -18.23 -4.79
N THR A 8 16.70 -18.29 -4.57
CA THR A 8 15.86 -19.38 -5.12
C THR A 8 16.01 -19.42 -6.65
N PRO A 9 16.37 -20.57 -7.24
CA PRO A 9 16.52 -20.75 -8.68
C PRO A 9 15.26 -20.34 -9.44
N PRO A 10 15.36 -19.80 -10.67
CA PRO A 10 14.19 -19.42 -11.47
C PRO A 10 13.17 -20.55 -11.67
N SER A 11 13.64 -21.80 -11.75
CA SER A 11 12.80 -23.00 -11.91
C SER A 11 11.94 -23.32 -10.67
N GLU A 12 12.32 -22.82 -9.50
CA GLU A 12 11.58 -22.99 -8.23
C GLU A 12 10.63 -21.79 -7.97
N ARG A 13 10.51 -20.84 -8.91
CA ARG A 13 9.67 -19.64 -8.74
C ARG A 13 8.32 -19.79 -9.41
N ILE A 14 7.31 -19.21 -8.76
CA ILE A 14 5.97 -19.11 -9.32
C ILE A 14 5.94 -17.90 -10.26
N VAL A 15 6.14 -18.15 -11.56
CA VAL A 15 6.26 -17.12 -12.61
C VAL A 15 5.07 -16.16 -12.62
N SER A 16 3.85 -16.67 -12.41
CA SER A 16 2.64 -15.85 -12.37
C SER A 16 2.65 -14.83 -11.23
N LEU A 17 3.14 -15.21 -10.05
CA LEU A 17 3.24 -14.30 -8.91
C LEU A 17 4.31 -13.22 -9.14
N ASP A 18 5.43 -13.58 -9.75
CA ASP A 18 6.47 -12.61 -10.06
C ASP A 18 6.01 -11.62 -11.16
N ALA A 19 5.30 -12.10 -12.18
CA ALA A 19 4.68 -11.24 -13.20
C ALA A 19 3.64 -10.28 -12.59
N LEU A 20 2.77 -10.78 -11.70
CA LEU A 20 1.78 -9.94 -11.00
C LEU A 20 2.45 -8.88 -10.13
N ARG A 21 3.57 -9.18 -9.46
CA ARG A 21 4.35 -8.18 -8.71
C ARG A 21 4.91 -7.10 -9.61
N GLY A 22 5.51 -7.48 -10.74
CA GLY A 22 6.01 -6.53 -11.73
C GLY A 22 4.91 -5.62 -12.27
N PHE A 23 3.76 -6.20 -12.63
CA PHE A 23 2.59 -5.45 -13.07
C PHE A 23 2.07 -4.49 -11.99
N ALA A 24 2.01 -4.94 -10.73
CA ALA A 24 1.63 -4.09 -9.61
C ALA A 24 2.58 -2.90 -9.42
N LEU A 25 3.89 -3.12 -9.56
CA LEU A 25 4.89 -2.05 -9.47
C LEU A 25 4.74 -1.01 -10.59
N LEU A 26 4.42 -1.42 -11.82
CA LEU A 26 4.16 -0.49 -12.93
C LEU A 26 2.96 0.43 -12.64
N GLY A 27 1.89 -0.14 -12.09
CA GLY A 27 0.72 0.66 -11.72
C GLY A 27 0.93 1.57 -10.51
N ILE A 28 1.76 1.16 -9.54
CA ILE A 28 2.20 2.04 -8.44
C ILE A 28 3.05 3.19 -9.00
N PHE A 29 3.94 2.90 -9.94
CA PHE A 29 4.77 3.91 -10.60
C PHE A 29 3.91 4.99 -11.28
N LEU A 30 2.84 4.61 -11.98
CA LEU A 30 1.93 5.57 -12.62
C LEU A 30 1.37 6.60 -11.64
N ILE A 31 0.88 6.15 -10.47
CA ILE A 31 0.35 7.06 -9.45
C ILE A 31 1.46 7.89 -8.79
N ASN A 32 2.64 7.32 -8.59
CA ASN A 32 3.77 8.08 -8.03
C ASN A 32 4.22 9.19 -8.97
N VAL A 33 4.28 8.97 -10.29
CA VAL A 33 4.60 10.05 -11.26
C VAL A 33 3.70 11.26 -11.02
N TRP A 34 2.44 11.02 -10.70
CA TRP A 34 1.49 12.08 -10.39
C TRP A 34 1.79 12.79 -9.08
N VAL A 35 2.02 12.06 -7.99
CA VAL A 35 2.33 12.65 -6.66
C VAL A 35 3.69 13.35 -6.65
N PHE A 36 4.58 13.03 -7.59
CA PHE A 36 5.81 13.80 -7.82
C PHE A 36 5.58 15.05 -8.68
N ALA A 37 4.54 15.08 -9.50
CA ALA A 37 4.21 16.22 -10.35
C ALA A 37 3.27 17.24 -9.67
N MET A 38 2.46 16.78 -8.71
CA MET A 38 1.40 17.56 -8.07
C MET A 38 1.25 17.19 -6.59
N PRO A 39 0.71 18.09 -5.75
CA PRO A 39 0.37 17.79 -4.35
C PRO A 39 -0.53 16.57 -4.26
N GLU A 40 -0.27 15.69 -3.29
CA GLU A 40 -0.97 14.41 -3.12
C GLU A 40 -2.50 14.57 -2.98
N GLN A 41 -2.95 15.70 -2.44
CA GLN A 41 -4.35 16.04 -2.21
C GLN A 41 -5.15 16.09 -3.52
N THR A 42 -4.50 16.32 -4.66
CA THR A 42 -5.12 16.25 -6.00
C THR A 42 -5.60 14.84 -6.37
N LEU A 43 -5.08 13.79 -5.72
CA LEU A 43 -5.57 12.42 -5.89
C LEU A 43 -6.95 12.20 -5.25
N LEU A 44 -7.32 12.98 -4.24
CA LEU A 44 -8.57 12.81 -3.50
C LEU A 44 -9.69 13.65 -4.10
N ASN A 45 -9.38 14.91 -4.45
CA ASN A 45 -10.35 15.79 -5.08
C ASN A 45 -9.66 16.64 -6.16
N PRO A 46 -10.01 16.42 -7.44
CA PRO A 46 -9.40 17.13 -8.57
C PRO A 46 -9.84 18.60 -8.60
N ASN A 47 -11.02 18.92 -8.06
CA ASN A 47 -11.63 20.23 -8.16
C ASN A 47 -11.34 21.12 -6.96
N ILE A 48 -10.52 20.69 -5.98
CA ILE A 48 -10.13 21.56 -4.83
C ILE A 48 -9.58 22.90 -5.36
N TYR A 49 -8.97 22.89 -6.55
CA TYR A 49 -8.23 24.02 -7.10
C TYR A 49 -8.60 24.35 -8.55
N ALA A 50 -9.81 23.98 -8.99
CA ALA A 50 -10.27 24.27 -10.35
C ALA A 50 -10.18 25.76 -10.72
N ASP A 51 -10.31 26.65 -9.72
CA ASP A 51 -10.18 28.11 -9.87
C ASP A 51 -8.77 28.65 -9.54
N SER A 52 -7.80 27.79 -9.19
CA SER A 52 -6.45 28.22 -8.82
C SER A 52 -5.53 28.32 -10.04
N THR A 53 -4.58 29.25 -10.00
CA THR A 53 -3.51 29.35 -11.03
C THR A 53 -2.38 28.34 -10.83
N VAL A 54 -2.48 27.45 -9.82
CA VAL A 54 -1.36 26.60 -9.37
C VAL A 54 -1.28 25.29 -10.16
N TYR A 55 -2.42 24.65 -10.39
CA TYR A 55 -2.56 23.44 -11.21
C TYR A 55 -3.82 23.60 -12.04
N GLY A 56 -3.67 23.49 -13.37
CA GLY A 56 -4.72 23.84 -14.33
C GLY A 56 -6.02 23.05 -14.16
N GLU A 57 -7.03 23.43 -14.94
CA GLU A 57 -8.37 22.86 -14.83
C GLU A 57 -8.39 21.34 -15.09
N PHE A 58 -9.09 20.63 -14.22
CA PHE A 58 -9.45 19.22 -14.40
C PHE A 58 -10.71 19.09 -15.26
N THR A 59 -10.63 19.59 -16.50
CA THR A 59 -11.69 19.50 -17.50
C THR A 59 -11.24 18.70 -18.71
N GLY A 60 -12.19 18.21 -19.51
CA GLY A 60 -11.90 17.49 -20.76
C GLY A 60 -10.97 16.28 -20.56
N ALA A 61 -9.85 16.25 -21.29
CA ALA A 61 -8.88 15.16 -21.24
C ALA A 61 -8.20 15.02 -19.87
N ASN A 62 -7.96 16.14 -19.16
CA ASN A 62 -7.34 16.13 -17.83
C ASN A 62 -8.25 15.44 -16.81
N TYR A 63 -9.57 15.70 -16.88
CA TYR A 63 -10.54 15.02 -16.05
C TYR A 63 -10.54 13.51 -16.30
N TRP A 64 -10.58 13.08 -17.56
CA TRP A 64 -10.61 11.66 -17.89
C TRP A 64 -9.31 10.93 -17.51
N ALA A 65 -8.15 11.58 -17.69
CA ALA A 65 -6.89 11.05 -17.19
C ALA A 65 -6.93 10.89 -15.67
N TRP A 66 -7.45 11.88 -14.94
CA TRP A 66 -7.61 11.80 -13.50
C TRP A 66 -8.57 10.67 -13.09
N PHE A 67 -9.76 10.64 -13.70
CA PHE A 67 -10.83 9.70 -13.37
C PHE A 67 -10.42 8.25 -13.61
N VAL A 68 -9.80 7.96 -14.76
CA VAL A 68 -9.32 6.61 -15.08
C VAL A 68 -8.21 6.19 -14.10
N GLY A 69 -7.27 7.09 -13.81
CA GLY A 69 -6.23 6.84 -12.80
C GLY A 69 -6.80 6.59 -11.42
N HIS A 70 -7.76 7.40 -10.98
CA HIS A 70 -8.41 7.30 -9.67
C HIS A 70 -9.20 5.98 -9.52
N VAL A 71 -10.01 5.62 -10.52
CA VAL A 71 -10.87 4.42 -10.46
C VAL A 71 -10.04 3.14 -10.60
N PHE A 72 -9.15 3.08 -11.58
CA PHE A 72 -8.49 1.83 -11.99
C PHE A 72 -7.08 1.63 -11.44
N ALA A 73 -6.36 2.70 -11.08
CA ALA A 73 -4.98 2.59 -10.64
C ALA A 73 -4.79 2.93 -9.15
N GLN A 74 -5.34 4.05 -8.69
CA GLN A 74 -5.20 4.50 -7.31
C GLN A 74 -5.74 3.45 -6.34
N SER A 75 -4.93 3.14 -5.33
CA SER A 75 -5.21 2.10 -4.32
C SER A 75 -5.29 0.66 -4.85
N LYS A 76 -5.55 0.39 -6.14
CA LYS A 76 -5.70 -0.96 -6.70
C LYS A 76 -4.36 -1.69 -6.77
N PHE A 77 -3.35 -1.05 -7.36
CA PHE A 77 -2.04 -1.67 -7.54
C PHE A 77 -1.27 -1.84 -6.23
N ILE A 78 -1.36 -0.87 -5.30
CA ILE A 78 -0.79 -1.00 -3.95
C ILE A 78 -1.53 -2.06 -3.12
N THR A 79 -2.85 -2.24 -3.31
CA THR A 79 -3.59 -3.34 -2.69
C THR A 79 -3.12 -4.69 -3.21
N LEU A 80 -2.98 -4.84 -4.53
CA LEU A 80 -2.44 -6.04 -5.14
C LEU A 80 -1.02 -6.34 -4.63
N PHE A 81 -0.14 -5.33 -4.63
CA PHE A 81 1.23 -5.47 -4.16
C PHE A 81 1.30 -5.84 -2.66
N SER A 82 0.47 -5.21 -1.81
CA SER A 82 0.33 -5.57 -0.38
C SER A 82 -0.06 -7.04 -0.20
N ALA A 83 -1.06 -7.51 -0.95
CA ALA A 83 -1.53 -8.89 -0.84
C ALA A 83 -0.43 -9.89 -1.27
N LEU A 84 0.26 -9.59 -2.38
CA LEU A 84 1.37 -10.40 -2.89
C LEU A 84 2.60 -10.37 -1.95
N PHE A 85 2.80 -9.28 -1.22
CA PHE A 85 3.82 -9.17 -0.19
C PHE A 85 3.49 -10.10 0.98
N GLY A 86 2.25 -10.06 1.49
CA GLY A 86 1.79 -10.96 2.55
C GLY A 86 1.93 -12.43 2.18
N ALA A 87 1.46 -12.82 1.00
CA ALA A 87 1.68 -14.16 0.45
C ALA A 87 3.17 -14.49 0.29
N GLY A 88 3.99 -13.50 -0.10
CA GLY A 88 5.44 -13.60 -0.20
C GLY A 88 6.14 -13.90 1.12
N VAL A 89 5.59 -13.47 2.27
CA VAL A 89 6.09 -13.84 3.60
C VAL A 89 5.94 -15.33 3.84
N LEU A 90 4.77 -15.91 3.53
CA LEU A 90 4.53 -17.35 3.68
C LEU A 90 5.43 -18.17 2.75
N LEU A 91 5.46 -17.82 1.47
CA LEU A 91 6.34 -18.46 0.48
C LEU A 91 7.81 -18.42 0.90
N PHE A 92 8.26 -17.28 1.44
CA PHE A 92 9.62 -17.16 1.93
C PHE A 92 9.88 -18.08 3.13
N VAL A 93 8.96 -18.12 4.09
CA VAL A 93 9.10 -18.96 5.27
C VAL A 93 9.15 -20.43 4.87
N GLU A 94 8.19 -20.89 4.06
CA GLU A 94 8.07 -22.28 3.62
C GLU A 94 9.32 -22.72 2.86
N SER A 95 9.75 -21.94 1.86
CA SER A 95 10.95 -22.22 1.09
C SER A 95 12.21 -22.34 1.94
N LYS A 96 12.31 -21.58 3.04
CA LYS A 96 13.46 -21.63 3.95
C LYS A 96 13.38 -22.79 4.94
N GLN A 97 12.19 -23.13 5.41
CA GLN A 97 11.94 -24.29 6.26
C GLN A 97 12.24 -25.61 5.52
N GLU A 98 11.82 -25.73 4.25
CA GLU A 98 12.13 -26.88 3.40
C GLU A 98 13.64 -27.10 3.23
N LYS A 99 14.41 -26.01 3.24
CA LYS A 99 15.88 -26.03 3.13
C LYS A 99 16.57 -26.20 4.50
N GLY A 100 15.83 -26.46 5.58
CA GLY A 100 16.34 -26.62 6.94
C GLY A 100 16.97 -25.35 7.53
N GLN A 101 16.60 -24.17 7.02
CA GLN A 101 17.13 -22.88 7.45
C GLN A 101 16.21 -22.22 8.48
N ASP A 102 16.76 -21.36 9.34
CA ASP A 102 15.99 -20.53 10.26
C ASP A 102 15.27 -19.41 9.49
N ALA A 103 14.11 -19.77 8.95
CA ALA A 103 13.27 -18.93 8.10
C ALA A 103 12.86 -17.62 8.79
N VAL A 104 12.49 -17.69 10.07
CA VAL A 104 11.98 -16.55 10.83
C VAL A 104 13.10 -15.55 11.09
N ARG A 105 14.27 -16.01 11.54
CA ARG A 105 15.45 -15.13 11.73
C ARG A 105 15.89 -14.47 10.43
N LEU A 106 15.88 -15.22 9.31
CA LEU A 106 16.21 -14.66 8.01
C LEU A 106 15.18 -13.63 7.55
N HIS A 107 13.89 -13.87 7.82
CA HIS A 107 12.82 -12.91 7.53
C HIS A 107 13.00 -11.62 8.33
N TYR A 108 13.29 -11.73 9.62
CA TYR A 108 13.57 -10.56 10.46
C TYR A 108 14.77 -9.77 9.95
N ARG A 109 15.87 -10.44 9.59
CA ARG A 109 17.07 -9.77 9.06
C ARG A 109 16.79 -9.02 7.75
N ARG A 110 16.15 -9.66 6.77
CA ARG A 110 15.84 -9.00 5.49
C ARG A 110 14.84 -7.85 5.67
N THR A 111 13.90 -7.99 6.59
CA THR A 111 12.88 -6.98 6.85
C THR A 111 13.46 -5.78 7.60
N ALA A 112 14.42 -6.00 8.52
CA ALA A 112 15.17 -4.91 9.15
C ALA A 112 15.97 -4.10 8.12
N ILE A 113 16.60 -4.76 7.13
CA ILE A 113 17.27 -4.08 6.02
C ILE A 113 16.27 -3.28 5.18
N LEU A 114 15.10 -3.85 4.88
CA LEU A 114 14.02 -3.15 4.17
C LEU A 114 13.58 -1.89 4.91
N VAL A 115 13.38 -1.97 6.23
CA VAL A 115 13.03 -0.81 7.06
C VAL A 115 14.15 0.23 7.05
N ALA A 116 15.42 -0.16 7.16
CA ALA A 116 16.54 0.77 7.12
C ALA A 116 16.64 1.52 5.78
N ILE A 117 16.47 0.81 4.66
CA ILE A 117 16.40 1.41 3.32
C ILE A 117 15.18 2.34 3.22
N GLY A 118 14.03 1.89 3.74
CA GLY A 118 12.81 2.69 3.79
C GLY A 118 12.98 3.98 4.57
N LEU A 119 13.65 3.95 5.73
CA LEU A 119 13.94 5.14 6.52
C LEU A 119 14.85 6.10 5.75
N ALA A 120 15.93 5.60 5.14
CA ALA A 120 16.80 6.43 4.31
C ALA A 120 16.00 7.07 3.15
N HIS A 121 15.18 6.29 2.45
CA HIS A 121 14.31 6.79 1.38
C HIS A 121 13.29 7.82 1.88
N ALA A 122 12.63 7.57 3.02
CA ALA A 122 11.56 8.41 3.55
C ALA A 122 12.06 9.80 3.99
N TYR A 123 13.23 9.86 4.62
CA TYR A 123 13.80 11.10 5.15
C TYR A 123 14.71 11.82 4.13
N LEU A 124 15.38 11.09 3.22
CA LEU A 124 16.34 11.69 2.29
C LEU A 124 15.80 11.91 0.87
N LEU A 125 14.69 11.27 0.50
CA LEU A 125 14.14 11.35 -0.86
C LEU A 125 12.68 11.77 -0.90
N TRP A 126 11.77 11.02 -0.26
CA TRP A 126 10.33 11.28 -0.40
C TRP A 126 9.49 10.75 0.76
N TYR A 127 8.60 11.59 1.28
CA TYR A 127 7.71 11.29 2.41
C TYR A 127 6.59 10.28 2.09
N GLY A 128 6.48 9.84 0.83
CA GLY A 128 5.59 8.77 0.37
C GLY A 128 6.14 7.35 0.47
N ASP A 129 7.21 7.15 1.25
CA ASP A 129 7.75 5.82 1.48
C ASP A 129 6.71 4.81 1.99
N ILE A 130 6.70 3.65 1.36
CA ILE A 130 5.88 2.49 1.72
C ILE A 130 6.70 1.40 2.45
N LEU A 131 8.02 1.41 2.28
CA LEU A 131 8.90 0.33 2.71
C LEU A 131 8.95 0.21 4.23
N VAL A 132 8.94 1.32 4.96
CA VAL A 132 8.88 1.30 6.43
C VAL A 132 7.57 0.68 6.89
N ALA A 133 6.43 1.13 6.35
CA ALA A 133 5.13 0.58 6.71
C ALA A 133 5.03 -0.93 6.41
N TYR A 134 5.49 -1.35 5.23
CA TYR A 134 5.53 -2.76 4.84
C TYR A 134 6.47 -3.58 5.72
N GLY A 135 7.63 -3.02 6.03
CA GLY A 135 8.61 -3.66 6.88
C GLY A 135 8.03 -3.90 8.28
N LEU A 136 7.52 -2.86 8.94
CA LEU A 136 6.92 -2.94 10.27
C LEU A 136 5.73 -3.91 10.30
N THR A 137 4.81 -3.83 9.34
CA THR A 137 3.71 -4.79 9.21
C THR A 137 4.23 -6.20 8.94
N GLY A 138 5.26 -6.35 8.11
CA GLY A 138 5.94 -7.61 7.80
C GLY A 138 6.58 -8.30 9.00
N LEU A 139 7.10 -7.51 9.96
CA LEU A 139 7.61 -8.01 11.25
C LEU A 139 6.48 -8.55 12.13
N PHE A 140 5.29 -7.96 12.05
CA PHE A 140 4.11 -8.41 12.80
C PHE A 140 3.49 -9.67 12.16
N ILE A 141 3.12 -9.62 10.88
CA ILE A 141 2.33 -10.70 10.25
C ILE A 141 3.07 -12.04 10.15
N VAL A 142 4.41 -12.06 10.16
CA VAL A 142 5.18 -13.32 10.18
C VAL A 142 4.94 -14.13 11.45
N THR A 143 4.50 -13.49 12.55
CA THR A 143 4.10 -14.19 13.78
C THR A 143 2.81 -15.00 13.58
N LEU A 144 2.01 -14.64 12.58
CA LEU A 144 0.73 -15.26 12.22
C LEU A 144 0.88 -16.31 11.10
N ARG A 145 2.12 -16.61 10.68
CA ARG A 145 2.40 -17.51 9.55
C ARG A 145 1.79 -18.91 9.69
N ASP A 146 1.66 -19.39 10.93
CA ASP A 146 1.18 -20.75 11.25
C ASP A 146 -0.36 -20.80 11.36
N TRP A 147 -1.05 -19.67 11.15
CA TRP A 147 -2.52 -19.62 11.17
C TRP A 147 -3.13 -20.20 9.89
N ASP A 148 -4.30 -20.80 10.03
CA ASP A 148 -5.10 -21.26 8.90
C ASP A 148 -5.74 -20.09 8.13
N ALA A 149 -6.19 -20.38 6.91
CA ALA A 149 -6.77 -19.37 6.01
C ALA A 149 -8.00 -18.66 6.60
N LYS A 150 -8.82 -19.33 7.43
CA LYS A 150 -10.03 -18.73 8.00
C LYS A 150 -9.67 -17.72 9.09
N ARG A 151 -8.72 -18.06 9.96
CA ARG A 151 -8.23 -17.14 11.01
C ARG A 151 -7.56 -15.92 10.40
N LEU A 152 -6.75 -16.11 9.36
CA LEU A 152 -6.12 -15.02 8.62
C LEU A 152 -7.17 -14.12 7.93
N ALA A 153 -8.16 -14.70 7.27
CA ALA A 153 -9.25 -13.95 6.63
C ALA A 153 -10.13 -13.19 7.64
N GLY A 154 -10.42 -13.80 8.80
CA GLY A 154 -11.17 -13.15 9.87
C GLY A 154 -10.42 -11.94 10.44
N LEU A 155 -9.11 -12.09 10.71
CA LEU A 155 -8.29 -10.97 11.17
C LEU A 155 -8.12 -9.89 10.09
N ALA A 156 -7.97 -10.29 8.82
CA ALA A 156 -7.96 -9.36 7.70
C ALA A 156 -9.24 -8.52 7.64
N ALA A 157 -10.41 -9.14 7.82
CA ALA A 157 -11.69 -8.43 7.86
C ALA A 157 -11.75 -7.41 9.00
N VAL A 158 -11.28 -7.77 10.20
CA VAL A 158 -11.19 -6.85 11.35
C VAL A 158 -10.27 -5.66 11.02
N PHE A 159 -9.09 -5.94 10.46
CA PHE A 159 -8.13 -4.91 10.10
C PHE A 159 -8.66 -3.95 9.03
N LEU A 160 -9.31 -4.48 7.99
CA LEU A 160 -9.87 -3.68 6.91
C LEU A 160 -11.12 -2.90 7.33
N ALA A 161 -11.86 -3.39 8.32
CA ALA A 161 -13.02 -2.69 8.87
C ALA A 161 -12.63 -1.56 9.83
N PHE A 162 -11.45 -1.61 10.46
CA PHE A 162 -11.05 -0.65 11.50
C PHE A 162 -11.11 0.80 11.04
N VAL A 163 -10.46 1.14 9.92
CA VAL A 163 -10.39 2.55 9.45
C VAL A 163 -11.76 3.08 9.01
N PRO A 164 -12.54 2.38 8.16
CA PRO A 164 -13.88 2.86 7.77
C PRO A 164 -14.83 3.00 8.96
N LEU A 165 -14.77 2.09 9.94
CA LEU A 165 -15.62 2.19 11.14
C LEU A 165 -15.19 3.35 12.04
N LEU A 166 -13.89 3.63 12.14
CA LEU A 166 -13.39 4.78 12.88
C LEU A 166 -13.82 6.11 12.21
N GLU A 167 -13.73 6.19 10.88
CA GLU A 167 -14.19 7.35 10.11
C GLU A 167 -15.70 7.55 10.24
N LEU A 168 -16.49 6.48 10.15
CA LEU A 168 -17.93 6.52 10.36
C LEU A 168 -18.30 6.98 11.77
N PHE A 169 -17.60 6.45 12.78
CA PHE A 169 -17.79 6.88 14.17
C PHE A 169 -17.45 8.36 14.37
N ALA A 170 -16.34 8.82 13.79
CA ALA A 170 -15.96 10.24 13.81
C ALA A 170 -17.01 11.12 13.12
N ALA A 171 -17.55 10.67 11.99
CA ALA A 171 -18.59 11.39 11.25
C ALA A 171 -19.88 11.57 12.06
N VAL A 172 -20.29 10.53 12.78
CA VAL A 172 -21.48 10.55 13.63
C VAL A 172 -21.28 11.40 14.88
N THR A 173 -20.06 11.46 15.42
CA THR A 173 -19.79 12.12 16.72
C THR A 173 -19.33 13.57 16.62
N VAL A 174 -18.50 13.91 15.63
CA VAL A 174 -17.92 15.25 15.45
C VAL A 174 -18.72 16.08 14.43
N GLY A 175 -19.51 15.42 13.58
CA GLY A 175 -20.30 16.06 12.53
C GLY A 175 -19.57 16.14 11.18
N GLY A 176 -20.33 16.02 10.09
CA GLY A 176 -19.77 15.94 8.73
C GLY A 176 -18.99 17.18 8.28
N GLU A 177 -19.30 18.36 8.80
CA GLU A 177 -18.59 19.61 8.44
C GLU A 177 -17.12 19.60 8.89
N ALA A 178 -16.83 19.05 10.08
CA ALA A 178 -15.46 18.94 10.58
C ALA A 178 -14.61 17.98 9.72
N ILE A 179 -15.24 16.95 9.14
CA ILE A 179 -14.59 16.01 8.21
C ILE A 179 -14.43 16.65 6.84
N ALA A 180 -15.45 17.36 6.32
CA ALA A 180 -15.39 18.05 5.04
C ALA A 180 -14.26 19.10 5.01
N GLY A 181 -14.00 19.77 6.13
CA GLY A 181 -12.87 20.70 6.27
C GLY A 181 -11.50 20.05 6.08
N GLN A 182 -11.34 18.75 6.37
CA GLN A 182 -10.09 18.03 6.13
C GLN A 182 -9.85 17.73 4.64
N TRP A 183 -10.90 17.72 3.83
CA TRP A 183 -10.84 17.37 2.40
C TRP A 183 -10.55 18.60 1.54
N THR A 184 -10.49 19.80 2.14
CA THR A 184 -10.30 21.07 1.45
C THR A 184 -9.21 21.88 2.16
N PRO A 185 -7.93 21.49 2.03
CA PRO A 185 -6.85 22.21 2.70
C PRO A 185 -6.75 23.65 2.17
N PRO A 186 -6.41 24.62 3.04
CA PRO A 186 -6.28 26.01 2.63
C PRO A 186 -5.31 26.16 1.46
N GLU A 187 -5.69 26.94 0.45
CA GLU A 187 -4.87 27.13 -0.76
C GLU A 187 -3.45 27.62 -0.44
N ALA A 188 -3.30 28.45 0.59
CA ALA A 188 -2.01 28.94 1.07
C ALA A 188 -1.06 27.80 1.50
N ALA A 189 -1.59 26.75 2.15
CA ALA A 189 -0.80 25.60 2.58
C ALA A 189 -0.23 24.82 1.38
N ILE A 190 -1.05 24.66 0.32
CA ILE A 190 -0.60 24.01 -0.91
C ILE A 190 0.42 24.87 -1.67
N ARG A 191 0.19 26.19 -1.80
CA ARG A 191 1.19 27.08 -2.41
C ARG A 191 2.52 27.02 -1.68
N GLN A 192 2.49 26.94 -0.35
CA GLN A 192 3.68 26.75 0.46
C GLN A 192 4.36 25.39 0.21
N GLU A 193 3.59 24.30 0.13
CA GLU A 193 4.11 22.97 -0.22
C GLU A 193 4.79 22.98 -1.59
N VAL A 194 4.13 23.55 -2.61
CA VAL A 194 4.70 23.68 -3.96
C VAL A 194 5.95 24.53 -3.99
N ALA A 195 5.95 25.68 -3.32
CA ALA A 195 7.15 26.53 -3.22
C ALA A 195 8.31 25.78 -2.54
N THR A 196 8.02 25.00 -1.50
CA THR A 196 9.00 24.17 -0.80
C THR A 196 9.58 23.11 -1.74
N TYR A 197 8.77 22.39 -2.50
CA TYR A 197 9.27 21.35 -3.41
C TYR A 197 9.91 21.88 -4.70
N ARG A 198 9.66 23.15 -5.06
CA ARG A 198 10.39 23.86 -6.14
C ARG A 198 11.69 24.51 -5.67
N SER A 199 11.96 24.51 -4.37
CA SER A 199 13.20 25.02 -3.78
C SER A 199 14.29 23.93 -3.72
N GLY A 200 15.38 24.21 -3.02
CA GLY A 200 16.50 23.28 -2.89
C GLY A 200 16.18 22.06 -2.03
N TRP A 201 17.07 21.06 -2.11
CA TRP A 201 16.90 19.80 -1.38
C TRP A 201 16.88 20.01 0.15
N ILE A 202 17.62 20.99 0.66
CA ILE A 202 17.71 21.27 2.11
C ILE A 202 16.39 21.87 2.62
N GLU A 203 15.84 22.83 1.90
CA GLU A 203 14.58 23.51 2.23
C GLU A 203 13.42 22.51 2.28
N GLN A 204 13.43 21.52 1.38
CA GLN A 204 12.46 20.42 1.38
C GLN A 204 12.48 19.59 2.66
N MET A 205 13.56 19.60 3.45
CA MET A 205 13.64 18.80 4.69
C MET A 205 12.60 19.25 5.72
N SER A 206 12.28 20.55 5.75
CA SER A 206 11.30 21.12 6.67
C SER A 206 9.92 20.45 6.55
N HIS A 207 9.46 20.26 5.31
CA HIS A 207 8.24 19.53 5.01
C HIS A 207 8.47 18.01 5.09
N ARG A 208 9.51 17.49 4.44
CA ARG A 208 9.72 16.04 4.31
C ARG A 208 9.88 15.34 5.67
N VAL A 209 10.71 15.87 6.57
CA VAL A 209 10.95 15.23 7.87
C VAL A 209 9.67 15.22 8.72
N SER A 210 8.93 16.33 8.74
CA SER A 210 7.70 16.43 9.53
C SER A 210 6.59 15.54 8.96
N SER A 211 6.36 15.55 7.64
CA SER A 211 5.39 14.67 6.98
C SER A 211 5.75 13.19 7.12
N THR A 212 7.03 12.83 6.96
CA THR A 212 7.51 11.45 7.15
C THR A 212 7.28 10.99 8.59
N PHE A 213 7.64 11.82 9.57
CA PHE A 213 7.45 11.48 10.98
C PHE A 213 5.97 11.28 11.32
N GLN A 214 5.09 12.18 10.87
CA GLN A 214 3.65 12.04 11.06
C GLN A 214 3.12 10.75 10.43
N ARG A 215 3.55 10.43 9.20
CA ARG A 215 3.13 9.20 8.50
C ARG A 215 3.59 7.94 9.18
N GLN A 216 4.82 7.92 9.70
CA GLN A 216 5.39 6.74 10.38
C GLN A 216 4.88 6.58 11.82
N THR A 217 4.27 7.62 12.40
CA THR A 217 3.71 7.59 13.76
C THR A 217 2.19 7.51 13.72
N THR A 218 1.50 8.65 13.73
CA THR A 218 0.04 8.73 13.79
C THR A 218 -0.60 8.15 12.52
N GLY A 219 -0.04 8.40 11.35
CA GLY A 219 -0.52 7.85 10.08
C GLY A 219 -0.36 6.32 9.99
N PHE A 220 0.66 5.76 10.64
CA PHE A 220 0.89 4.32 10.66
C PHE A 220 -0.10 3.64 11.61
N ILE A 221 -0.16 4.10 12.86
CA ILE A 221 -1.03 3.52 13.90
C ILE A 221 -2.50 3.73 13.58
N GLY A 222 -2.86 4.91 13.06
CA GLY A 222 -4.26 5.27 12.77
C GLY A 222 -4.79 4.71 11.46
N SER A 223 -3.94 4.34 10.50
CA SER A 223 -4.40 3.95 9.16
C SER A 223 -3.54 2.87 8.50
N SER A 224 -2.25 3.15 8.25
CA SER A 224 -1.45 2.32 7.35
C SER A 224 -1.26 0.90 7.87
N PHE A 225 -1.07 0.72 9.19
CA PHE A 225 -0.94 -0.60 9.81
C PHE A 225 -2.17 -1.47 9.58
N TRP A 226 -3.36 -0.90 9.76
CA TRP A 226 -4.64 -1.58 9.59
C TRP A 226 -4.92 -1.90 8.12
N ARG A 227 -4.77 -0.92 7.24
CA ARG A 227 -5.03 -1.10 5.81
C ARG A 227 -4.03 -2.07 5.17
N ILE A 228 -2.73 -1.82 5.33
CA ILE A 228 -1.67 -2.67 4.75
C ILE A 228 -1.68 -4.04 5.41
N GLY A 229 -1.80 -4.11 6.74
CA GLY A 229 -1.88 -5.36 7.49
C GLY A 229 -3.08 -6.20 7.06
N GLY A 230 -4.26 -5.59 6.95
CA GLY A 230 -5.47 -6.28 6.50
C GLY A 230 -5.32 -6.88 5.11
N VAL A 231 -4.75 -6.12 4.17
CA VAL A 231 -4.52 -6.61 2.80
C VAL A 231 -3.42 -7.68 2.76
N MET A 232 -2.33 -7.54 3.52
CA MET A 232 -1.28 -8.56 3.62
C MET A 232 -1.83 -9.86 4.22
N LEU A 233 -2.64 -9.79 5.28
CA LEU A 233 -3.31 -10.94 5.90
C LEU A 233 -4.29 -11.60 4.94
N LEU A 234 -5.05 -10.82 4.17
CA LEU A 234 -5.90 -11.33 3.11
C LEU A 234 -5.07 -12.07 2.05
N GLY A 235 -3.93 -11.51 1.65
CA GLY A 235 -2.98 -12.17 0.75
C GLY A 235 -2.46 -13.51 1.30
N MET A 236 -2.09 -13.55 2.59
CA MET A 236 -1.71 -14.79 3.27
C MET A 236 -2.85 -15.81 3.28
N ALA A 237 -4.08 -15.38 3.54
CA ALA A 237 -5.27 -16.24 3.53
C ALA A 237 -5.55 -16.81 2.13
N LEU A 238 -5.49 -15.97 1.09
CA LEU A 238 -5.69 -16.37 -0.30
C LEU A 238 -4.61 -17.35 -0.77
N TYR A 239 -3.37 -17.15 -0.34
CA TYR A 239 -2.28 -18.11 -0.58
C TYR A 239 -2.55 -19.46 0.10
N ARG A 240 -2.83 -19.47 1.41
CA ARG A 240 -3.19 -20.69 2.17
C ARG A 240 -4.40 -21.43 1.60
N ASN A 241 -5.29 -20.71 0.92
CA ASN A 241 -6.49 -21.27 0.31
C ASN A 241 -6.28 -21.76 -1.13
N GLY A 242 -5.06 -21.66 -1.68
CA GLY A 242 -4.73 -22.07 -3.05
C GLY A 242 -5.25 -21.12 -4.15
N VAL A 243 -5.77 -19.94 -3.79
CA VAL A 243 -6.28 -18.96 -4.76
C VAL A 243 -5.12 -18.31 -5.52
N LEU A 244 -4.02 -18.00 -4.84
CA LEU A 244 -2.86 -17.38 -5.47
C LEU A 244 -1.96 -18.38 -6.21
N THR A 245 -2.12 -19.68 -5.96
CA THR A 245 -1.37 -20.75 -6.64
C THR A 245 -2.14 -21.34 -7.83
N GLY A 246 -3.38 -20.92 -8.07
CA GLY A 246 -4.16 -21.41 -9.21
C GLY A 246 -4.94 -22.71 -8.94
N GLU A 247 -4.98 -23.21 -7.71
CA GLU A 247 -5.51 -24.54 -7.36
C GLU A 247 -7.04 -24.58 -7.19
N ARG A 248 -7.72 -23.43 -7.23
CA ARG A 248 -9.17 -23.34 -7.02
C ARG A 248 -9.97 -23.49 -8.31
N SER A 249 -11.27 -23.73 -8.16
CA SER A 249 -12.16 -23.91 -9.32
C SER A 249 -12.44 -22.60 -10.06
N ASP A 250 -12.66 -22.70 -11.37
CA ASP A 250 -13.04 -21.57 -12.24
C ASP A 250 -14.29 -20.82 -11.76
N ARG A 251 -15.19 -21.52 -11.07
CA ARG A 251 -16.39 -20.91 -10.48
C ARG A 251 -16.03 -19.92 -9.38
N LEU A 252 -15.01 -20.21 -8.57
CA LEU A 252 -14.53 -19.29 -7.54
C LEU A 252 -13.89 -18.07 -8.18
N TYR A 253 -13.02 -18.24 -9.18
CA TYR A 253 -12.40 -17.10 -9.87
C TYR A 253 -13.44 -16.21 -10.55
N ARG A 254 -14.44 -16.79 -11.22
CA ARG A 254 -15.56 -16.02 -11.80
C ARG A 254 -16.34 -15.22 -10.75
N ARG A 255 -16.53 -15.78 -9.55
CA ARG A 255 -17.16 -15.06 -8.43
C ARG A 255 -16.28 -13.91 -7.93
N LEU A 256 -14.97 -14.13 -7.78
CA LEU A 256 -14.03 -13.07 -7.38
C LEU A 256 -14.01 -11.93 -8.40
N VAL A 257 -13.99 -12.25 -9.69
CA VAL A 257 -14.11 -11.26 -10.77
C VAL A 257 -15.44 -10.52 -10.68
N GLY A 258 -16.56 -11.23 -10.52
CA GLY A 258 -17.88 -10.61 -10.37
C GLY A 258 -17.99 -9.67 -9.17
N LEU A 259 -17.44 -10.08 -8.01
CA LEU A 259 -17.37 -9.22 -6.82
C LEU A 259 -16.47 -8.00 -7.05
N GLY A 260 -15.35 -8.17 -7.73
CA GLY A 260 -14.45 -7.07 -8.09
C GLY A 260 -15.12 -6.05 -9.01
N VAL A 261 -15.80 -6.52 -10.05
CA VAL A 261 -16.56 -5.65 -10.98
C VAL A 261 -17.70 -4.94 -10.25
N GLY A 262 -18.45 -5.66 -9.40
CA GLY A 262 -19.51 -5.06 -8.59
C GLY A 262 -18.98 -3.99 -7.63
N GLY A 263 -17.81 -4.19 -7.03
CA GLY A 263 -17.16 -3.22 -6.15
C GLY A 263 -16.58 -2.00 -6.86
N VAL A 264 -16.36 -2.04 -8.18
CA VAL A 264 -15.99 -0.86 -8.99
C VAL A 264 -17.23 -0.03 -9.37
N ALA A 265 -18.42 -0.65 -9.38
CA ALA A 265 -19.68 -0.01 -9.72
C ALA A 265 -20.37 0.69 -8.53
N LEU A 266 -19.88 0.49 -7.30
CA LEU A 266 -20.31 1.14 -6.06
C LEU A 266 -19.39 2.30 -5.72
#